data_AF-A0A915EHF7-F1
#
_entry.id   AF-A0A915EHF7-F1
#
_cell.length_a   1.000
_cell.length_b   1.000
_cell.length_c   1.000
_cell.angle_alpha   90.00
_cell.angle_beta   90.00
_cell.angle_gamma   90.00
#
_symmetry.space_group_name_H-M   'P 1'
#
loop_
_entity.id
_entity.type
_entity.pdbx_description
1 polymer ?
#
loop_
_entity_poly.entity_id
_entity_poly.type
_entity_poly.pdbx_seq_one_letter_code
_entity_poly.pdbx_strand_id
1 'polypeptide(L)'
;MFSLKSWDGRHKSWLKSLVGLGVAGHLLGNVLLTTVLLYASSQNYPGGQALTHLQHQHRYLRNKPVTVHIDSFSAETGVNRFLHLYDSWE
;
A
#
# COMPACT_ATOMS: atom_id res chain seq x y z
N MET A 1 -19.98 -57.76 0.00
CA MET A 1 -18.72 -57.01 0.14
C MET A 1 -19.02 -55.52 -0.05
N PHE A 2 -19.64 -54.90 0.95
CA PHE A 2 -20.09 -53.51 0.88
C PHE A 2 -19.24 -52.63 1.82
N SER A 3 -18.80 -51.50 1.26
CA SER A 3 -18.50 -50.25 1.98
C SER A 3 -17.29 -50.21 2.92
N LEU A 4 -16.10 -50.02 2.34
CA LEU A 4 -15.01 -49.26 3.00
C LEU A 4 -14.43 -48.11 2.15
N LYS A 5 -14.86 -47.95 0.89
CA LYS A 5 -14.35 -46.89 0.00
C LYS A 5 -14.87 -45.47 0.35
N SER A 6 -15.98 -45.36 1.07
CA SER A 6 -16.66 -44.10 1.37
C SER A 6 -16.13 -43.36 2.60
N TRP A 7 -15.34 -44.01 3.46
CA TRP A 7 -14.77 -43.38 4.66
C TRP A 7 -13.50 -42.56 4.35
N ASP A 8 -12.65 -43.05 3.45
CA ASP A 8 -11.33 -42.47 3.17
C ASP A 8 -11.40 -41.14 2.37
N GLY A 9 -12.46 -40.92 1.59
CA GLY A 9 -12.66 -39.69 0.81
C GLY A 9 -13.13 -38.49 1.64
N ARG A 10 -13.94 -38.72 2.68
CA ARG A 10 -14.46 -37.64 3.54
C ARG A 10 -13.36 -37.02 4.39
N HIS A 11 -12.42 -37.83 4.88
CA HIS A 11 -11.28 -37.34 5.64
C HIS A 11 -10.36 -36.42 4.79
N LYS A 12 -10.19 -36.76 3.52
CA LYS A 12 -9.44 -35.94 2.55
C LYS A 12 -10.17 -34.65 2.19
N SER A 13 -11.51 -34.63 2.21
CA SER A 13 -12.30 -33.43 1.91
C SER A 13 -12.24 -32.37 3.02
N TRP A 14 -12.35 -32.75 4.31
CA TRP A 14 -12.28 -31.76 5.39
C TRP A 14 -10.88 -31.18 5.55
N LEU A 15 -9.82 -31.99 5.38
CA LEU A 15 -8.44 -31.50 5.39
C LEU A 15 -8.22 -30.47 4.28
N LYS A 16 -8.73 -30.72 3.07
CA LYS A 16 -8.67 -29.76 1.97
C LYS A 16 -9.42 -28.47 2.28
N SER A 17 -10.61 -28.56 2.87
CA SER A 17 -11.37 -27.38 3.29
C SER A 17 -10.65 -26.59 4.39
N LEU A 18 -10.05 -27.26 5.38
CA LEU A 18 -9.27 -26.60 6.42
C LEU A 18 -8.02 -25.91 5.88
N VAL A 19 -7.29 -26.58 4.98
CA VAL A 19 -6.14 -25.97 4.30
C VAL A 19 -6.60 -24.76 3.47
N GLY A 20 -7.71 -24.88 2.75
CA GLY A 20 -8.30 -23.77 2.00
C GLY A 20 -8.67 -22.57 2.89
N LEU A 21 -9.31 -22.82 4.03
CA LEU A 21 -9.61 -21.79 5.02
C LEU A 21 -8.33 -21.19 5.64
N GLY A 22 -7.32 -22.01 5.90
CA GLY A 22 -6.03 -21.57 6.40
C GLY A 22 -5.30 -20.66 5.41
N VAL A 23 -5.29 -21.01 4.13
CA VAL A 23 -4.72 -20.17 3.06
C VAL A 23 -5.50 -18.86 2.93
N ALA A 24 -6.83 -18.92 2.89
CA ALA A 24 -7.67 -17.72 2.83
C ALA A 24 -7.43 -16.80 4.03
N GLY A 25 -7.38 -17.35 5.24
CA GLY A 25 -7.05 -16.62 6.46
C GLY A 25 -5.65 -16.02 6.44
N HIS A 26 -4.65 -16.77 5.94
CA HIS A 26 -3.29 -16.27 5.80
C HIS A 26 -3.19 -15.11 4.80
N LEU A 27 -3.87 -15.20 3.66
CA LEU A 27 -3.93 -14.12 2.68
C LEU A 27 -4.59 -12.87 3.26
N LEU A 28 -5.72 -13.02 3.95
CA LEU A 28 -6.38 -11.91 4.66
C LEU A 28 -5.45 -11.30 5.72
N GLY A 29 -4.76 -12.13 6.50
CA GLY A 29 -3.77 -11.67 7.48
C GLY A 29 -2.64 -10.87 6.85
N ASN A 30 -2.10 -11.31 5.70
CA ASN A 30 -1.07 -10.57 4.97
C ASN A 30 -1.61 -9.22 4.47
N VAL A 31 -2.80 -9.18 3.88
CA VAL A 31 -3.40 -7.93 3.41
C VAL A 31 -3.57 -6.93 4.56
N LEU A 32 -4.08 -7.39 5.72
CA LEU A 32 -4.25 -6.56 6.90
C LEU A 32 -2.90 -6.03 7.41
N LEU A 33 -1.91 -6.91 7.56
CA LEU A 33 -0.58 -6.53 8.01
C LEU A 33 0.09 -5.54 7.05
N THR A 34 0.06 -5.83 5.74
CA THR A 34 0.58 -4.93 4.71
C THR A 34 -0.12 -3.58 4.75
N THR A 35 -1.44 -3.54 4.95
CA THR A 35 -2.19 -2.28 5.06
C THR A 35 -1.75 -1.47 6.27
N VAL A 36 -1.57 -2.11 7.43
CA VAL A 36 -1.07 -1.44 8.65
C VAL A 36 0.34 -0.90 8.43
N LEU A 37 1.24 -1.71 7.87
CA LEU A 37 2.62 -1.30 7.60
C LEU A 37 2.68 -0.17 6.56
N LEU A 38 1.85 -0.23 5.52
CA LEU A 38 1.74 0.81 4.51
C LEU A 38 1.22 2.12 5.12
N TYR A 39 0.21 2.06 5.98
CA TYR A 39 -0.29 3.22 6.70
C TYR A 39 0.81 3.84 7.59
N ALA A 40 1.50 3.04 8.39
CA ALA A 40 2.62 3.51 9.21
C ALA A 40 3.74 4.12 8.36
N SER A 41 4.08 3.51 7.23
CA SER A 41 5.07 4.03 6.28
C SER A 41 4.63 5.38 5.68
N SER A 42 3.35 5.56 5.37
CA SER A 42 2.82 6.84 4.86
C SER A 42 2.96 7.99 5.86
N GLN A 43 2.83 7.70 7.16
CA GLN A 43 3.01 8.68 8.23
C GLN A 43 4.49 9.03 8.45
N ASN A 44 5.41 8.09 8.16
CA ASN A 44 6.86 8.30 8.24
C ASN A 44 7.46 8.93 6.97
N TYR A 45 6.63 9.53 6.10
CA TYR A 45 7.07 10.18 4.86
C TYR A 45 6.72 11.69 4.86
N PRO A 46 7.24 12.48 5.83
CA PRO A 46 6.78 13.84 6.08
C PRO A 46 7.10 14.82 4.94
N GLY A 47 8.17 14.59 4.17
CA GLY A 47 8.51 15.41 3.01
C GLY A 47 7.45 15.32 1.91
N GLY A 48 7.01 14.10 1.57
CA GLY A 48 5.92 13.92 0.60
C GLY A 48 4.59 14.56 1.04
N GLN A 49 4.29 14.53 2.35
CA GLN A 49 3.12 15.22 2.90
C GLN A 49 3.26 16.75 2.80
N ALA A 50 4.43 17.30 3.15
CA ALA A 50 4.72 18.72 3.03
C ALA A 50 4.59 19.21 1.58
N LEU A 51 5.11 18.44 0.62
CA LEU A 51 4.98 18.74 -0.81
C LEU A 51 3.52 18.68 -1.27
N THR A 52 2.76 17.67 -0.84
CA THR A 52 1.32 17.57 -1.13
C THR A 52 0.56 18.77 -0.57
N HIS A 53 0.89 19.20 0.65
CA HIS A 53 0.29 20.37 1.28
C HIS A 53 0.62 21.67 0.52
N LEU A 54 1.89 21.87 0.17
CA LEU A 54 2.35 23.03 -0.61
C LEU A 54 1.59 23.12 -1.94
N GLN A 55 1.51 22.01 -2.68
CA GLN A 55 0.78 21.92 -3.95
C GLN A 55 -0.71 22.22 -3.77
N HIS A 56 -1.34 21.67 -2.73
CA HIS A 56 -2.74 21.93 -2.45
C HIS A 56 -3.02 23.41 -2.15
N GLN A 57 -2.17 24.04 -1.33
CA GLN A 57 -2.29 25.45 -1.00
C GLN A 57 -2.08 26.36 -2.21
N HIS A 58 -1.16 26.01 -3.11
CA HIS A 58 -0.78 26.82 -4.27
C HIS A 58 -1.42 26.32 -5.57
N ARG A 59 -2.47 25.51 -5.51
CA ARG A 59 -3.15 24.90 -6.66
C ARG A 59 -3.63 25.88 -7.72
N TYR A 60 -3.84 27.15 -7.36
CA TYR A 60 -4.22 28.22 -8.28
C TYR A 60 -3.05 28.69 -9.18
N LEU A 61 -1.80 28.36 -8.82
CA LEU A 61 -0.59 28.61 -9.59
C LEU A 61 -0.19 27.42 -10.48
N ARG A 62 -1.03 26.38 -10.58
CA ARG A 62 -0.75 25.13 -11.31
C ARG A 62 -0.25 25.27 -12.76
N ASN A 63 -0.55 26.39 -13.43
CA ASN A 63 -0.19 26.64 -14.82
C ASN A 63 0.86 27.76 -14.95
N LYS A 64 1.40 28.25 -13.84
CA LYS A 64 2.44 29.28 -13.83
C LYS A 64 3.81 28.63 -13.65
N PRO A 65 4.88 29.24 -14.21
CA PRO A 65 6.24 28.82 -13.91
C PRO A 65 6.56 29.16 -12.46
N VAL A 66 6.62 28.15 -11.59
CA VAL A 66 6.94 28.28 -10.16
C VAL A 66 8.16 27.42 -9.88
N THR A 67 9.20 28.00 -9.30
CA THR A 67 10.39 27.25 -8.89
C THR A 67 10.25 26.80 -7.43
N VAL A 68 10.46 25.51 -7.17
CA VAL A 68 10.42 24.91 -5.83
C VAL A 68 11.82 24.45 -5.45
N HIS A 69 12.42 25.11 -4.47
CA HIS A 69 13.70 24.67 -3.92
C HIS A 69 13.50 23.47 -2.99
N ILE A 70 14.18 22.36 -3.28
CA ILE A 70 14.21 21.17 -2.45
C ILE A 70 15.62 21.07 -1.87
N ASP A 71 15.75 21.28 -0.55
CA ASP A 71 17.02 21.08 0.14
C ASP A 71 17.28 19.59 0.44
N SER A 72 18.50 19.27 0.91
CA SER A 72 18.88 17.87 1.19
C SER A 72 17.99 17.21 2.24
N PHE A 73 17.59 17.94 3.28
CA PHE A 73 16.75 17.40 4.36
C PHE A 73 15.32 17.10 3.88
N SER A 74 14.77 17.98 3.05
CA SER A 74 13.49 17.79 2.37
C SER A 74 13.54 16.58 1.44
N ALA A 75 14.64 16.41 0.69
CA ALA A 75 14.83 15.26 -0.18
C ALA A 75 14.93 13.93 0.61
N GLU A 76 15.68 13.91 1.71
CA GLU A 76 15.83 12.75 2.60
C GLU A 76 14.50 12.30 3.22
N THR A 77 13.60 13.24 3.47
CA THR A 77 12.28 12.98 4.07
C THR A 77 11.18 12.70 3.04
N GLY A 78 11.54 12.62 1.75
CA GLY A 78 10.65 12.15 0.70
C GLY A 78 10.11 13.20 -0.27
N VAL A 79 10.58 14.46 -0.20
CA VAL A 79 10.29 15.43 -1.26
C VAL A 79 11.06 15.04 -2.51
N ASN A 80 10.36 14.81 -3.62
CA ASN A 80 10.99 14.50 -4.89
C ASN A 80 10.11 14.93 -6.07
N ARG A 81 10.74 15.04 -7.25
CA ARG A 81 10.09 15.47 -8.48
C ARG A 81 8.97 14.53 -8.95
N PHE A 82 9.01 13.24 -8.60
CA PHE A 82 7.96 12.28 -9.00
C PHE A 82 6.62 12.53 -8.32
N LEU A 83 6.61 13.27 -7.20
CA LEU A 83 5.40 13.64 -6.47
C LEU A 83 4.81 14.99 -6.93
N HIS A 84 5.41 15.64 -7.93
CA HIS A 84 4.90 16.89 -8.48
C HIS A 84 3.65 16.63 -9.33
N LEU A 85 2.57 17.35 -9.02
CA LEU A 85 1.29 17.28 -9.72
C LEU A 85 1.18 18.34 -10.84
N TYR A 86 2.06 19.33 -10.84
CA TYR A 86 2.00 20.48 -11.75
C TYR A 86 3.26 20.54 -12.60
N ASP A 87 3.12 20.18 -13.89
CA ASP A 87 4.25 20.11 -14.84
C ASP A 87 4.94 21.46 -15.07
N SER A 88 4.20 22.57 -14.90
CA SER A 88 4.75 23.92 -15.07
C SER A 88 5.62 24.39 -13.91
N TRP A 89 5.66 23.64 -12.80
CA TRP A 89 6.54 23.95 -11.69
C TRP A 89 7.88 23.30 -11.95
N GLU A 90 8.97 23.88 -11.46
CA GLU A 90 10.34 23.38 -11.63
C GLU A 90 10.98 23.10 -10.27
#